data_AF-A0A812N6K6-F1
#
_entry.id   AF-A0A812N6K6-F1
#
_cell.length_a   1.000
_cell.length_b   1.000
_cell.length_c   1.000
_cell.angle_alpha   90.00
_cell.angle_beta   90.00
_cell.angle_gamma   90.00
#
_symmetry.space_group_name_H-M   'P 1'
#
loop_
_entity.id
_entity.type
_entity.pdbx_description
1 polymer ?
#
loop_
_entity_poly.entity_id
_entity_poly.type
_entity_poly.pdbx_seq_one_letter_code
_entity_poly.pdbx_strand_id
1 'polypeptide(L)'
;MALWEIVGGSEAGGIVVREGRELKSPQEPERLATKSLVEELELVGERLRYRLQSGRGPQQGWISIRISGKELAVRRDEAGLANGAPPKWVEESAEKMRAFREGRKMLPPPEPWTILDQ
;
A
#
# COMPACT_ATOMS: atom_id res chain seq x y z
N MET A 1 -2.54 11.95 -11.17
CA MET A 1 -3.56 11.78 -10.11
C MET A 1 -3.08 10.65 -9.22
N ALA A 2 -2.91 10.87 -7.92
CA ALA A 2 -2.44 9.81 -7.02
C ALA A 2 -3.66 9.05 -6.46
N LEU A 3 -3.85 7.82 -6.92
CA LEU A 3 -4.88 6.92 -6.41
C LEU A 3 -4.27 6.07 -5.29
N TRP A 4 -5.07 5.75 -4.29
CA TRP A 4 -4.70 4.93 -3.15
C TRP A 4 -5.74 3.84 -2.94
N GLU A 5 -5.27 2.65 -2.60
CA GLU A 5 -6.11 1.51 -2.26
C GLU A 5 -6.00 1.21 -0.77
N ILE A 6 -7.14 1.05 -0.13
CA ILE A 6 -7.21 0.70 1.28
C ILE A 6 -6.95 -0.79 1.45
N VAL A 7 -5.82 -1.17 2.02
CA VAL A 7 -5.44 -2.59 2.20
C VAL A 7 -5.45 -3.05 3.66
N GLY A 8 -5.48 -2.11 4.61
CA GLY A 8 -5.48 -2.42 6.04
C GLY A 8 -6.78 -2.07 6.76
N GLY A 9 -6.85 -2.44 8.04
CA GLY A 9 -8.03 -2.19 8.89
C GLY A 9 -9.04 -3.33 8.93
N SER A 10 -8.85 -4.43 8.20
CA SER A 10 -9.79 -5.58 8.24
C SER A 10 -9.93 -6.17 9.65
N GLU A 11 -8.85 -6.23 10.44
CA GLU A 11 -8.90 -6.69 11.84
C GLU A 11 -9.77 -5.79 12.73
N ALA A 12 -9.91 -4.51 12.37
CA ALA A 12 -10.71 -3.51 13.10
C ALA A 12 -12.05 -3.18 12.42
N GLY A 13 -12.44 -3.94 11.37
CA GLY A 13 -13.67 -3.72 10.61
C GLY A 13 -13.65 -2.52 9.66
N GLY A 14 -12.48 -1.98 9.32
CA GLY A 14 -12.29 -0.84 8.43
C GLY A 14 -11.33 0.21 9.01
N ILE A 15 -11.10 1.27 8.24
CA ILE A 15 -10.32 2.43 8.67
C ILE A 15 -11.23 3.48 9.28
N VAL A 16 -10.82 3.99 10.44
CA VAL A 16 -11.49 5.12 11.08
C VAL A 16 -11.15 6.38 10.30
N VAL A 17 -12.19 7.05 9.80
CA VAL A 17 -12.08 8.32 9.10
C VAL A 17 -12.34 9.45 10.07
N ARG A 18 -11.59 10.55 9.94
CA ARG A 18 -11.80 11.76 10.73
C ARG A 18 -12.20 12.90 9.82
N GLU A 19 -13.13 13.74 10.29
CA GLU A 19 -13.63 14.88 9.52
C GLU A 19 -12.52 15.90 9.25
N GLY A 20 -11.62 16.08 10.22
CA GLY A 20 -10.53 17.06 10.14
C GLY A 20 -9.13 16.46 10.34
N ARG A 21 -8.13 17.26 9.98
CA ARG A 21 -6.70 16.92 10.11
C ARG A 21 -6.28 16.72 11.55
N GLU A 22 -7.03 17.25 12.51
CA GLU A 22 -6.62 17.30 13.90
C GLU A 22 -6.91 15.97 14.61
N LEU A 23 -6.15 15.72 15.68
CA LEU A 23 -6.39 14.56 16.53
C LEU A 23 -7.66 14.70 17.38
N LYS A 24 -8.19 15.91 17.50
CA LYS A 24 -9.43 16.24 18.21
C LYS A 24 -10.66 16.30 17.30
N SER A 25 -10.48 16.22 15.98
CA SER A 25 -11.60 16.25 15.05
C SER A 25 -12.51 15.04 15.28
N PRO A 26 -13.83 15.21 15.09
CA PRO A 26 -14.78 14.13 15.24
C PRO A 26 -14.42 12.99 14.28
N GLN A 27 -14.56 11.77 14.81
CA GLN A 27 -14.43 10.56 14.03
C GLN A 27 -15.76 10.34 13.33
N GLU A 28 -15.72 10.03 12.04
CA GLU A 28 -16.93 9.69 11.32
C GLU A 28 -17.52 8.41 11.93
N PRO A 29 -18.86 8.34 12.07
CA PRO A 29 -19.52 7.12 12.52
C PRO A 29 -19.32 5.99 11.52
N GLU A 30 -19.13 6.34 10.24
CA GLU A 30 -18.86 5.39 9.17
C GLU A 30 -17.37 5.14 8.99
N ARG A 31 -17.01 3.85 8.88
CA ARG A 31 -15.65 3.41 8.62
C ARG A 31 -15.44 3.20 7.14
N LEU A 32 -14.26 3.59 6.66
CA LEU A 32 -13.85 3.31 5.29
C LEU A 32 -13.53 1.81 5.17
N ALA A 33 -14.25 1.12 4.31
CA ALA A 33 -14.10 -0.29 4.09
C ALA A 33 -12.75 -0.60 3.42
N THR A 34 -12.19 -1.77 3.74
CA THR A 34 -11.02 -2.30 3.05
C THR A 34 -11.35 -2.57 1.57
N LYS A 35 -10.34 -2.44 0.71
CA LYS A 35 -10.42 -2.44 -0.76
C LYS A 35 -11.14 -1.25 -1.38
N SER A 36 -11.37 -0.18 -0.62
CA SER A 36 -11.85 1.08 -1.19
C SER A 36 -10.72 1.77 -1.94
N LEU A 37 -11.06 2.37 -3.09
CA LEU A 37 -10.19 3.21 -3.88
C LEU A 37 -10.48 4.67 -3.54
N VAL A 38 -9.42 5.39 -3.18
CA VAL A 38 -9.48 6.77 -2.76
C VAL A 38 -8.44 7.59 -3.50
N GLU A 39 -8.75 8.83 -3.81
CA GLU A 39 -7.81 9.77 -4.42
C GLU A 39 -7.15 10.60 -3.33
N GLU A 40 -5.83 10.80 -3.46
CA GLU A 40 -5.09 11.72 -2.60
C GLU A 40 -5.44 13.17 -2.91
N LEU A 41 -5.97 13.85 -1.90
CA LEU A 41 -6.16 15.29 -1.92
C LEU A 41 -4.98 16.01 -1.25
N GLU A 42 -4.55 15.51 -0.10
CA GLU A 42 -3.49 16.14 0.70
C GLU A 42 -2.81 15.13 1.61
N LEU A 43 -1.48 15.04 1.58
CA LEU A 43 -0.72 14.16 2.47
C LEU A 43 0.14 14.98 3.43
N VAL A 44 -0.11 14.82 4.73
CA VAL A 44 0.62 15.50 5.81
C VAL A 44 1.24 14.46 6.73
N GLY A 45 2.52 14.14 6.47
CA GLY A 45 3.29 13.16 7.24
C GLY A 45 2.74 11.74 7.07
N GLU A 46 1.94 11.30 8.03
CA GLU A 46 1.28 9.97 8.04
C GLU A 46 -0.24 10.05 7.90
N ARG A 47 -0.77 11.26 7.68
CA ARG A 47 -2.20 11.51 7.55
C ARG A 47 -2.52 11.92 6.12
N LEU A 48 -3.37 11.15 5.47
CA LEU A 48 -3.84 11.36 4.12
C LEU A 48 -5.28 11.87 4.16
N ARG A 49 -5.49 13.05 3.58
CA ARG A 49 -6.81 13.51 3.17
C ARG A 49 -7.14 12.86 1.85
N TYR A 50 -8.24 12.14 1.84
CA TYR A 50 -8.65 11.37 0.67
C TYR A 50 -10.04 11.80 0.18
N ARG A 51 -10.33 11.44 -1.07
CA ARG A 51 -11.68 11.47 -1.66
C ARG A 51 -12.03 10.08 -2.16
N LEU A 52 -13.15 9.51 -1.70
CA LEU A 52 -13.61 8.19 -2.14
C LEU A 52 -13.93 8.23 -3.63
N GLN A 53 -13.32 7.33 -4.39
CA GLN A 53 -13.61 7.14 -5.80
C GLN A 53 -14.46 5.88 -6.01
N SER A 54 -14.22 4.84 -5.23
CA SER A 54 -15.00 3.60 -5.24
C SER A 54 -14.86 2.85 -3.92
N GLY A 55 -15.95 2.32 -3.40
CA GLY A 55 -15.93 1.53 -2.15
C GLY A 55 -17.10 1.86 -1.23
N ARG A 56 -16.92 1.59 0.06
CA ARG A 56 -17.90 1.90 1.11
C ARG A 56 -17.24 2.73 2.19
N GLY A 57 -17.87 3.82 2.57
CA GLY A 57 -17.35 4.76 3.55
C GLY A 57 -17.67 6.21 3.18
N PRO A 58 -17.19 7.17 4.00
CA PRO A 58 -17.43 8.58 3.77
C PRO A 58 -16.68 9.05 2.51
N GLN A 59 -17.31 9.96 1.77
CA GLN A 59 -16.82 10.45 0.48
C GLN A 59 -15.50 11.21 0.58
N GLN A 60 -15.17 11.73 1.75
CA GLN A 60 -13.93 12.46 1.99
C GLN A 60 -13.60 12.42 3.47
N GLY A 61 -12.31 12.53 3.80
CA GLY A 61 -11.89 12.63 5.18
C GLY A 61 -10.40 12.38 5.34
N TRP A 62 -9.98 12.29 6.59
CA TRP A 62 -8.59 12.06 6.98
C TRP A 62 -8.41 10.64 7.51
N ILE A 63 -7.46 9.93 6.93
CA ILE A 63 -7.04 8.59 7.35
C ILE A 63 -5.56 8.55 7.65
N SER A 64 -5.14 7.59 8.46
CA SER A 64 -3.74 7.26 8.61
C SER A 64 -3.32 6.26 7.53
N ILE A 65 -2.22 6.52 6.84
CA ILE A 65 -1.67 5.58 5.84
C ILE A 65 -0.91 4.43 6.49
N ARG A 66 -0.43 4.62 7.73
CA ARG A 66 0.27 3.62 8.53
C ARG A 66 -0.09 3.74 10.00
N ILE A 67 -0.27 2.61 10.68
CA ILE A 67 -0.47 2.53 12.13
C ILE A 67 0.32 1.35 12.68
N SER A 68 1.15 1.59 13.70
CA SER A 68 1.94 0.54 14.39
C SER A 68 2.75 -0.35 13.43
N GLY A 69 3.33 0.24 12.38
CA GLY A 69 4.11 -0.48 11.37
C GLY A 69 3.29 -1.26 10.32
N LYS A 70 1.96 -1.23 10.40
CA LYS A 70 1.07 -1.79 9.37
C LYS A 70 0.65 -0.69 8.39
N GLU A 71 0.85 -0.93 7.10
CA GLU A 71 0.30 -0.09 6.04
C GLU A 71 -1.22 -0.30 5.93
N LEU A 72 -1.95 0.81 5.91
CA LEU A 72 -3.40 0.84 5.82
C LEU A 72 -3.88 1.24 4.42
N ALA A 73 -3.15 2.12 3.76
CA ALA A 73 -3.41 2.56 2.40
C ALA A 73 -2.12 2.47 1.59
N VAL A 74 -2.21 1.93 0.37
CA VAL A 74 -1.08 1.82 -0.56
C VAL A 74 -1.36 2.64 -1.80
N ARG A 75 -0.34 3.32 -2.32
CA ARG A 75 -0.49 4.13 -3.52
C ARG A 75 -0.55 3.25 -4.76
N ARG A 76 -1.56 3.47 -5.59
CA ARG A 76 -1.78 2.85 -6.90
C ARG A 76 -1.28 3.82 -7.96
N ASP A 77 0.04 3.85 -8.15
CA ASP A 77 0.61 4.51 -9.32
C ASP A 77 0.48 3.58 -10.52
N GLU A 78 0.02 4.13 -11.66
CA GLU A 78 -0.17 3.44 -12.94
C GLU A 78 1.14 2.80 -13.48
N ALA A 79 2.29 3.14 -12.90
CA ALA A 79 3.60 2.62 -13.25
C ALA A 79 4.18 1.64 -12.21
N GLY A 80 3.38 0.67 -11.74
CA GLY A 80 3.80 -0.68 -11.34
C GLY A 80 4.81 -0.88 -10.19
N LEU A 81 5.51 0.13 -9.68
CA LEU A 81 6.60 -0.04 -8.72
C LEU A 81 6.75 1.23 -7.87
N ALA A 82 6.94 1.02 -6.56
CA ALA A 82 7.31 2.00 -5.54
C ALA A 82 6.19 2.88 -4.96
N ASN A 83 5.77 2.53 -3.74
CA ASN A 83 5.94 3.30 -2.50
C ASN A 83 5.08 2.61 -1.41
N GLY A 84 5.54 1.52 -0.80
CA GLY A 84 5.93 1.69 0.61
C GLY A 84 6.46 0.46 1.37
N ALA A 85 6.73 -0.68 0.73
CA ALA A 85 7.63 -1.71 1.27
C ALA A 85 7.88 -2.78 0.19
N PRO A 86 9.12 -3.26 -0.01
CA PRO A 86 9.28 -4.52 -0.74
C PRO A 86 8.59 -5.64 0.07
N PRO A 87 7.91 -6.60 -0.59
CA PRO A 87 7.32 -7.73 0.11
C PRO A 87 8.39 -8.41 0.97
N LYS A 88 8.01 -8.89 2.16
CA LYS A 88 8.88 -9.48 3.19
C LYS A 88 9.84 -10.59 2.66
N TRP A 89 9.57 -11.13 1.46
CA TRP A 89 10.43 -12.02 0.68
C TRP A 89 11.74 -11.39 0.15
N VAL A 90 11.87 -10.06 0.15
CA VAL A 90 13.09 -9.36 -0.28
C VAL A 90 14.12 -9.25 0.84
N GLU A 91 13.69 -9.32 2.11
CA GLU A 91 14.58 -9.25 3.27
C GLU A 91 15.41 -10.55 3.41
N GLU A 92 14.81 -11.71 3.17
CA GLU A 92 15.52 -13.01 3.10
C GLU A 92 16.41 -13.17 1.86
N SER A 93 16.18 -12.39 0.80
CA SER A 93 16.92 -12.50 -0.46
C SER A 93 18.18 -11.64 -0.48
N ALA A 94 18.21 -10.51 0.25
CA ALA A 94 19.39 -9.64 0.34
C ALA A 94 20.56 -10.32 1.09
N GLU A 95 20.26 -11.18 2.06
CA GLU A 95 21.27 -11.95 2.78
C GLU A 95 21.87 -13.06 1.89
N LYS A 96 21.04 -13.69 1.05
CA LYS A 96 21.49 -14.64 0.02
C LYS A 96 22.30 -14.01 -1.11
N MET A 97 22.08 -12.72 -1.42
CA MET A 97 22.86 -12.00 -2.45
C MET A 97 24.30 -11.68 -2.03
N ARG A 98 24.61 -11.64 -0.72
CA ARG A 98 26.00 -11.48 -0.23
C ARG A 98 26.81 -12.76 -0.29
N ALA A 99 26.14 -13.93 -0.25
CA ALA A 99 26.78 -15.25 -0.32
C ALA A 99 27.23 -15.66 -1.74
N PHE A 100 26.86 -14.91 -2.79
CA PHE A 100 27.19 -15.23 -4.19
C PHE A 100 28.64 -14.94 -4.59
N ARG A 101 29.42 -14.23 -3.77
CA ARG A 101 30.83 -13.88 -4.08
C ARG A 101 31.79 -15.08 -3.95
N GLU A 102 31.39 -16.18 -3.32
CA GLU A 102 32.27 -17.34 -3.11
C GLU A 102 31.92 -18.51 -4.06
N GLY A 103 32.33 -18.35 -5.32
CA GLY A 103 32.65 -19.42 -6.27
C GLY A 103 31.88 -20.75 -6.24
N ARG A 104 30.63 -20.80 -6.72
CA ARG A 104 30.06 -22.07 -7.20
C ARG A 104 29.22 -21.93 -8.48
N LYS A 105 29.60 -22.77 -9.45
CA LYS A 105 29.15 -22.93 -10.83
C LYS A 105 27.64 -22.69 -11.02
N MET A 106 27.36 -21.79 -11.95
CA MET A 106 26.06 -21.26 -12.37
C MET A 106 25.17 -22.32 -13.04
N LEU A 107 23.86 -22.27 -12.79
CA LEU A 107 22.87 -22.44 -13.86
C LEU A 107 22.12 -21.11 -13.97
N PRO A 108 21.92 -20.56 -15.18
CA PRO A 108 21.09 -19.37 -15.33
C PRO A 108 19.66 -19.68 -14.87
N PRO A 109 18.94 -18.71 -14.28
CA PRO A 109 17.52 -18.88 -13.99
C PRO A 109 16.76 -19.14 -15.31
N PRO A 110 15.70 -19.98 -15.31
CA PRO A 110 14.88 -20.15 -16.50
C PRO A 110 14.22 -18.82 -16.86
N GLU A 111 14.44 -18.33 -18.09
CA GLU A 111 13.80 -17.12 -18.58
C GLU A 111 12.28 -17.34 -18.71
N PRO A 112 11.43 -16.42 -18.23
CA PRO A 112 9.99 -16.55 -18.36
C PRO A 112 9.49 -15.80 -19.60
N TRP A 113 9.71 -16.32 -20.81
CA TRP A 113 8.94 -15.97 -22.02
C TRP A 113 9.30 -16.82 -23.26
N THR A 114 9.03 -18.12 -23.23
CA THR A 114 8.75 -18.79 -24.52
C THR A 114 7.34 -18.41 -24.95
N ILE A 115 7.22 -17.23 -25.57
CA ILE A 115 6.12 -16.95 -26.47
C ILE A 115 6.30 -17.92 -27.64
N LEU A 116 5.29 -18.77 -27.81
CA LEU A 116 5.09 -19.59 -28.98
C LEU A 116 4.96 -18.66 -30.20
N ASP A 117 5.92 -18.70 -31.11
CA ASP A 117 5.71 -18.27 -32.49
C ASP A 117 6.36 -19.28 -33.44
N GLN A 118 5.46 -19.99 -34.13
CA GLN A 118 5.55 -20.86 -35.32
C GLN A 118 6.64 -21.95 -35.42
#